data_AF-A0A383RW90-F1
#
_entry.id   AF-A0A383RW90-F1
#
_cell.length_a   1.000
_cell.length_b   1.000
_cell.length_c   1.000
_cell.angle_alpha   90.00
_cell.angle_beta   90.00
_cell.angle_gamma   90.00
#
_symmetry.space_group_name_H-M   'P 1'
#
loop_
_entity.id
_entity.type
_entity.pdbx_description
1 polymer ?
#
loop_
_entity_poly.entity_id
_entity_poly.type
_entity_poly.pdbx_seq_one_letter_code
_entity_poly.pdbx_strand_id
1 'polypeptide(L)' 'MLKIVPDPPHHPHSLEDTLVQATEYALCAQTVAHQALLLQPRSPVSVLIMAAMHEVETLRGLLESALIQVQMPAQPRPVH' A
#
# COMPACT_ATOMS: atom_id res chain seq x y z
N MET A 1 -12.33 34.70 -21.50
CA MET A 1 -11.72 33.45 -22.00
C MET A 1 -10.88 32.86 -20.88
N LEU A 2 -11.35 31.77 -20.26
CA LEU A 2 -10.56 31.06 -19.24
C LEU A 2 -9.53 30.23 -20.00
N LYS A 3 -8.25 30.61 -19.93
CA LYS A 3 -7.18 29.73 -20.40
C LYS A 3 -7.26 28.46 -19.56
N ILE A 4 -7.54 27.34 -20.20
CA ILE A 4 -7.39 26.02 -19.58
C ILE A 4 -5.90 25.89 -19.29
N VAL A 5 -5.51 26.20 -18.07
CA VAL A 5 -4.16 25.94 -17.59
C VAL A 5 -4.12 24.44 -17.36
N PRO A 6 -3.25 23.68 -18.06
CA PRO A 6 -3.07 22.28 -17.75
C PRO A 6 -2.68 22.17 -16.28
N ASP A 7 -3.29 21.22 -15.56
CA ASP A 7 -2.97 20.99 -14.16
C ASP A 7 -1.45 20.88 -13.99
N PRO A 8 -0.87 21.49 -12.94
CA PRO A 8 0.55 21.38 -12.69
C PRO A 8 0.94 19.90 -12.62
N PRO A 9 2.14 19.53 -13.11
CA PRO A 9 2.60 18.15 -13.08
C PRO A 9 2.45 17.64 -11.64
N HIS A 10 1.65 16.58 -11.48
CA HIS A 10 1.41 15.98 -10.18
C HIS A 10 2.78 15.69 -9.58
N HIS A 11 3.04 16.27 -8.41
CA HIS A 11 4.33 16.14 -7.76
C HIS A 11 4.66 14.64 -7.66
N PRO A 12 5.85 14.20 -8.11
CA PRO A 12 6.12 12.78 -8.31
C PRO A 12 6.15 11.91 -7.04
N HIS A 13 5.76 12.44 -5.89
CA HIS A 13 5.79 11.75 -4.59
C HIS A 13 4.70 12.27 -3.65
N SER A 14 3.41 12.19 -4.03
CA SER A 14 2.36 12.33 -3.02
C SER A 14 2.50 11.20 -1.99
N LEU A 15 2.15 11.47 -0.72
CA LEU A 15 2.02 10.42 0.28
C LEU A 15 1.03 9.36 -0.19
N GLU A 16 -0.04 9.78 -0.88
CA GLU A 16 -1.02 8.89 -1.49
C GLU A 16 -0.39 7.93 -2.50
N ASP A 17 0.35 8.46 -3.49
CA ASP A 17 1.06 7.65 -4.50
C ASP A 17 2.05 6.67 -3.84
N THR A 18 2.74 7.13 -2.79
CA THR A 18 3.68 6.29 -2.02
C THR A 18 2.97 5.14 -1.32
N LEU A 19 1.81 5.38 -0.71
CA LEU A 19 1.00 4.36 -0.05
C LEU A 19 0.39 3.37 -1.05
N VAL A 20 -0.06 3.86 -2.21
CA VAL A 20 -0.51 3.01 -3.32
C VAL A 20 0.62 2.08 -3.77
N GLN A 21 1.80 2.64 -4.04
CA GLN A 21 2.95 1.86 -4.48
C GLN A 21 3.43 0.87 -3.40
N ALA A 22 3.44 1.26 -2.13
CA ALA A 22 3.77 0.35 -1.02
C ALA A 22 2.79 -0.83 -0.93
N THR A 23 1.51 -0.59 -1.20
CA THR A 23 0.46 -1.64 -1.22
C THR A 23 0.72 -2.64 -2.35
N GLU A 24 1.11 -2.17 -3.54
CA GLU A 24 1.49 -3.03 -4.66
C GLU A 24 2.72 -3.90 -4.35
N TYR A 25 3.74 -3.33 -3.69
CA TYR A 25 4.91 -4.08 -3.25
C TYR A 25 4.56 -5.12 -2.19
N ALA A 26 3.68 -4.80 -1.23
CA ALA A 26 3.21 -5.76 -0.23
C ALA A 26 2.46 -6.93 -0.89
N LEU A 27 1.60 -6.65 -1.87
CA LEU A 27 0.92 -7.70 -2.64
C LEU A 27 1.92 -8.60 -3.39
N CYS A 28 2.90 -8.00 -4.07
CA CYS A 28 3.94 -8.74 -4.77
C CYS A 28 4.73 -9.64 -3.81
N ALA A 29 5.16 -9.12 -2.66
CA ALA A 29 5.87 -9.88 -1.64
C ALA A 29 5.05 -11.09 -1.15
N GLN A 30 3.76 -10.89 -0.92
CA GLN A 30 2.85 -11.97 -0.52
C GLN A 30 2.69 -13.04 -1.60
N THR A 31 2.55 -12.65 -2.88
CA THR A 31 2.48 -13.59 -4.00
C THR A 31 3.77 -14.42 -4.11
N VAL A 32 4.93 -13.78 -3.99
CA VAL A 32 6.23 -14.47 -4.02
C VAL A 32 6.36 -15.44 -2.85
N ALA A 33 5.99 -15.01 -1.64
CA ALA A 33 6.02 -15.86 -0.45
C ALA A 33 5.06 -17.05 -0.57
N HIS A 34 3.85 -16.83 -1.08
CA HIS A 34 2.90 -17.90 -1.36
C HIS A 34 3.45 -18.90 -2.36
N GLN A 35 4.06 -18.44 -3.46
CA GLN A 35 4.69 -19.30 -4.44
C GLN A 35 5.86 -20.10 -3.85
N ALA A 36 6.67 -19.48 -2.98
CA ALA A 36 7.76 -20.17 -2.30
C ALA A 36 7.27 -21.32 -1.40
N LEU A 37 6.12 -21.14 -0.72
CA LEU A 37 5.48 -22.23 0.04
C LEU A 37 5.05 -23.40 -0.85
N LEU A 38 4.51 -23.11 -2.04
CA LEU A 38 4.10 -24.16 -2.98
C LEU A 38 5.28 -24.98 -3.48
N LEU A 39 6.46 -24.36 -3.65
CA LEU A 39 7.67 -25.03 -4.09
C LEU A 39 8.30 -25.92 -3.00
N GLN A 40 8.23 -25.50 -1.74
CA GLN A 40 8.81 -26.24 -0.62
C GLN A 40 7.86 -26.22 0.58
N PRO A 41 6.80 -27.05 0.62
CA PRO A 41 5.75 -26.95 1.64
C PRO A 41 6.10 -27.57 3.01
N ARG A 42 7.18 -28.36 3.11
CA ARG A 42 7.54 -29.12 4.34
C ARG A 42 8.93 -28.80 4.89
N SER A 43 9.47 -27.64 4.54
CA SER A 43 10.78 -27.20 5.05
C SER A 43 10.60 -26.38 6.34
N PRO A 44 11.60 -26.32 7.24
CA PRO A 44 11.59 -25.36 8.34
C PRO A 44 11.45 -23.91 7.87
N VAL A 45 11.95 -23.61 6.66
CA VAL A 45 11.83 -22.30 6.01
C VAL A 45 10.36 -21.99 5.68
N SER A 46 9.52 -22.98 5.41
CA SER A 46 8.09 -22.79 5.12
C SER A 46 7.35 -22.15 6.29
N VAL A 47 7.73 -22.49 7.54
CA VAL A 47 7.15 -21.86 8.73
C VAL A 47 7.52 -20.38 8.81
N LEU A 48 8.78 -20.04 8.49
CA LEU A 48 9.24 -18.65 8.43
C LEU A 48 8.54 -17.87 7.31
N ILE A 49 8.33 -18.49 6.15
CA ILE A 49 7.61 -17.86 5.03
C ILE A 49 6.14 -17.64 5.39
N MET A 50 5.47 -18.60 6.03
CA MET A 50 4.08 -18.42 6.50
C MET A 50 3.97 -17.28 7.52
N ALA A 51 4.91 -17.19 8.46
CA ALA A 51 4.96 -16.07 9.41
C ALA A 51 5.16 -14.73 8.67
N ALA A 52 6.12 -14.66 7.74
CA ALA A 52 6.35 -13.46 6.94
C ALA A 52 5.11 -13.09 6.10
N MET A 53 4.38 -14.06 5.53
CA MET A 53 3.12 -13.80 4.83
C MET A 53 2.07 -13.16 5.74
N HIS A 54 1.96 -13.59 6.99
CA HIS A 54 1.03 -13.01 7.95
C HIS A 54 1.38 -11.56 8.31
N GLU A 55 2.68 -11.27 8.50
CA GLU A 55 3.16 -9.91 8.73
C GLU A 55 2.90 -9.01 7.51
N VAL A 56 3.12 -9.52 6.30
CA VAL A 56 2.86 -8.78 5.05
C VAL A 56 1.37 -8.52 4.84
N GLU A 57 0.49 -9.46 5.17
CA GLU A 57 -0.96 -9.27 5.15
C GLU A 57 -1.39 -8.15 6.12
N THR A 58 -0.85 -8.18 7.34
CA THR A 58 -1.11 -7.15 8.36
C THR A 58 -0.62 -5.78 7.89
N LEU A 59 0.59 -5.72 7.33
CA LEU A 59 1.15 -4.52 6.74
C LEU A 59 0.25 -3.96 5.64
N ARG A 60 -0.29 -4.81 4.76
CA ARG A 60 -1.18 -4.36 3.68
C ARG A 60 -2.45 -3.71 4.23
N GLY A 61 -3.07 -4.29 5.26
CA GLY A 61 -4.22 -3.68 5.93
C GLY A 61 -3.91 -2.31 6.56
N LEU A 62 -2.70 -2.15 7.12
CA LEU A 62 -2.26 -0.84 7.64
C LEU A 62 -2.04 0.18 6.52
N LEU A 63 -1.49 -0.22 5.38
CA LEU A 63 -1.30 0.65 4.22
C LEU A 63 -2.64 1.09 3.62
N GLU A 64 -3.60 0.17 3.47
CA GLU A 64 -4.95 0.48 3.02
C GLU A 64 -5.66 1.45 3.99
N SER A 65 -5.52 1.24 5.31
CA SER A 65 -6.05 2.16 6.31
C SER A 65 -5.40 3.55 6.23
N ALA A 66 -4.08 3.61 6.06
CA ALA A 66 -3.36 4.87 5.90
C ALA A 66 -3.82 5.62 4.63
N LEU A 67 -4.06 4.90 3.53
CA LEU A 67 -4.56 5.47 2.28
C LEU A 67 -5.93 6.12 2.48
N ILE A 68 -6.85 5.43 3.16
CA ILE A 68 -8.18 5.97 3.50
C ILE A 68 -8.04 7.27 4.33
N GLN A 69 -7.13 7.30 5.31
CA GLN A 69 -6.91 8.49 6.15
C GLN A 69 -6.37 9.68 5.34
N VAL A 70 -5.50 9.44 4.36
CA VAL A 70 -4.96 10.48 3.47
C VAL A 70 -6.04 11.02 2.53
N GLN A 71 -6.95 10.16 2.07
CA GLN A 71 -8.05 10.52 1.17
C GLN A 71 -9.24 11.18 1.90
N MET A 72 -9.32 11.10 3.22
CA MET A 72 -10.39 11.75 3.98
C MET A 72 -10.31 13.27 3.84
N PRO A 73 -11.37 13.95 3.37
CA PRO A 73 -11.39 15.40 3.31
C PRO A 73 -11.17 15.99 4.70
N ALA A 74 -10.23 16.92 4.83
CA ALA A 74 -10.07 17.68 6.07
C ALA A 74 -11.43 18.30 6.42
N GLN A 75 -11.98 17.93 7.58
CA GLN A 75 -13.26 18.43 8.07
C GLN A 75 -13.28 19.96 7.96
N PRO A 76 -14.36 20.58 7.45
CA PRO A 76 -14.42 22.02 7.29
C PRO A 76 -14.12 22.68 8.64
N ARG A 77 -12.98 23.39 8.71
CA ARG A 77 -12.62 24.18 9.88
C ARG A 77 -13.78 25.13 10.17
N PRO A 78 -14.32 25.18 11.40
CA PRO A 78 -15.28 26.22 11.74
C PRO A 78 -14.58 27.57 11.57
N VAL A 79 -15.01 28.32 10.58
CA VAL A 79 -14.72 29.75 10.47
C VAL A 79 -15.38 30.42 11.67
N HIS A 80 -14.56 30.87 12.63
CA HIS A 80 -14.94 31.81 13.68
C HIS A 80 -14.59 33.22 13.22
#